data_AF-A0AAF0ZGR9-F1
#
_entry.id   AF-A0AAF0ZGR9-F1
#
_cell.length_a   1.000
_cell.length_b   1.000
_cell.length_c   1.000
_cell.angle_alpha   90.00
_cell.angle_beta   90.00
_cell.angle_gamma   90.00
#
_symmetry.space_group_name_H-M   'P 1'
#
loop_
_entity.id
_entity.type
_entity.pdbx_description
1 polymer ?
#
loop_
_entity_poly.entity_id
_entity_poly.type
_entity_poly.pdbx_seq_one_letter_code
_entity_poly.pdbx_strand_id
1 'polypeptide(L)'
;MNIVIISMFLILLIPIYQAWQNEDIWQRMLAVSSISTKASIMILAISVFKDDWMMGVVGVLILTIGNAGLMLLAHLLKRLKL
;
A
#
# COMPACT_ATOMS: atom_id res chain seq x y z
N MET A 1 1.16 -14.72 -18.02
CA MET A 1 1.01 -13.28 -17.72
C MET A 1 -0.24 -12.99 -16.86
N ASN A 2 -1.44 -13.46 -17.21
CA ASN A 2 -2.64 -13.29 -16.37
C ASN A 2 -2.53 -13.90 -14.95
N ILE A 3 -1.90 -15.07 -14.81
CA ILE A 3 -1.79 -15.76 -13.51
C ILE A 3 -0.98 -14.96 -12.48
N VAL A 4 0.06 -14.23 -12.90
CA VAL A 4 0.88 -13.39 -12.01
C VAL A 4 0.09 -12.17 -11.52
N ILE A 5 -0.70 -11.57 -12.40
CA ILE A 5 -1.56 -10.42 -12.05
C ILE A 5 -2.69 -10.88 -11.11
N ILE A 6 -3.29 -12.05 -11.37
CA ILE A 6 -4.35 -12.62 -10.54
C ILE A 6 -3.82 -13.01 -9.15
N SER A 7 -2.64 -13.62 -9.05
CA SER A 7 -2.04 -13.97 -7.75
C SER A 7 -1.68 -12.73 -6.92
N MET A 8 -1.25 -11.67 -7.59
CA MET A 8 -0.98 -10.36 -6.98
C MET A 8 -2.25 -9.67 -6.45
N PHE A 9 -3.36 -9.77 -7.18
CA PHE A 9 -4.67 -9.34 -6.69
C PHE A 9 -5.10 -10.13 -5.44
N LEU A 10 -4.95 -11.47 -5.46
CA LEU A 10 -5.27 -12.34 -4.32
C LEU A 10 -4.42 -12.00 -3.08
N ILE A 11 -3.14 -11.66 -3.25
CA ILE A 11 -2.26 -11.23 -2.17
C ILE A 11 -2.69 -9.88 -1.58
N LEU A 12 -3.32 -9.00 -2.38
CA LEU A 12 -3.84 -7.71 -1.94
C LEU A 12 -5.07 -7.84 -1.02
N LEU A 13 -5.84 -8.93 -1.12
CA LEU A 13 -7.00 -9.17 -0.24
C LEU A 13 -6.60 -9.43 1.21
N ILE A 14 -5.42 -10.02 1.46
CA ILE A 14 -4.94 -10.36 2.81
C ILE A 14 -4.87 -9.12 3.72
N PRO A 15 -4.18 -8.03 3.33
CA PRO A 15 -4.10 -6.86 4.18
C PRO A 15 -5.39 -6.02 4.20
N ILE A 16 -6.26 -6.11 3.18
CA ILE A 16 -7.62 -5.53 3.22
C ILE A 16 -8.44 -6.18 4.34
N TYR A 17 -8.34 -7.50 4.50
CA TYR A 17 -9.02 -8.23 5.56
C TYR A 17 -8.48 -7.83 6.96
N GLN A 18 -7.16 -7.69 7.10
CA GLN A 18 -6.55 -7.19 8.36
C GLN A 18 -6.93 -5.74 8.69
N ALA A 19 -7.11 -4.88 7.70
CA ALA A 19 -7.54 -3.50 7.89
C ALA A 19 -9.02 -3.37 8.32
N TRP A 20 -9.83 -4.42 8.11
CA TRP A 20 -11.23 -4.47 8.53
C TRP A 20 -11.38 -4.97 9.97
N GLN A 21 -10.46 -5.81 10.45
CA GLN A 21 -10.59 -6.51 11.75
C GLN A 21 -10.00 -5.73 12.95
N ASN A 22 -9.20 -4.69 12.71
CA ASN A 22 -8.57 -3.91 13.77
C ASN A 22 -9.39 -2.67 14.14
N GLU A 23 -9.87 -2.61 15.39
CA GLU A 23 -10.57 -1.46 15.97
C GLU A 23 -9.60 -0.30 16.33
N ASP A 24 -8.33 -0.61 16.59
CA ASP A 24 -7.30 0.40 16.86
C ASP A 24 -6.85 1.14 15.60
N ILE A 25 -7.02 2.46 15.58
CA ILE A 25 -6.64 3.33 14.45
C ILE A 25 -5.17 3.22 14.09
N TRP A 26 -4.29 3.03 15.08
CA TRP A 26 -2.86 2.84 14.82
C TRP A 26 -2.60 1.52 14.06
N GLN A 27 -3.23 0.42 14.48
CA GLN A 27 -3.13 -0.88 13.80
C GLN A 27 -3.74 -0.81 12.39
N ARG A 28 -4.87 -0.11 12.25
CA ARG A 28 -5.50 0.10 10.94
C ARG A 28 -4.63 0.91 9.99
N MET A 29 -3.96 1.95 10.49
CA MET A 29 -3.01 2.75 9.69
C MET A 29 -1.75 1.96 9.30
N LEU A 30 -1.24 1.12 10.19
CA LEU A 30 -0.13 0.20 9.88
C LEU A 30 -0.53 -0.82 8.80
N ALA A 31 -1.75 -1.37 8.88
CA ALA A 31 -2.27 -2.27 7.86
C ALA A 31 -2.35 -1.57 6.48
N VAL A 32 -2.91 -0.35 6.41
CA VAL A 32 -2.99 0.42 5.16
C VAL A 32 -1.61 0.80 4.62
N SER A 33 -0.66 1.14 5.49
CA SER A 33 0.74 1.39 5.13
C SER A 33 1.40 0.16 4.48
N SER A 34 1.14 -1.03 5.02
CA SER A 34 1.60 -2.30 4.46
C SER A 34 0.99 -2.59 3.08
N ILE A 35 -0.30 -2.28 2.87
CA ILE A 35 -0.95 -2.36 1.55
C ILE A 35 -0.25 -1.45 0.54
N SER A 36 -0.08 -0.18 0.89
CA SER A 36 0.55 0.82 0.02
C SER A 36 1.96 0.40 -0.39
N THR A 37 2.73 -0.12 0.57
CA THR A 37 4.10 -0.60 0.34
C THR A 37 4.13 -1.80 -0.60
N LYS A 38 3.29 -2.82 -0.36
CA LYS A 38 3.20 -4.02 -1.22
C LYS A 38 2.75 -3.67 -2.64
N ALA A 39 1.75 -2.80 -2.78
CA ALA A 39 1.26 -2.32 -4.07
C ALA A 39 2.34 -1.55 -4.84
N SER A 40 3.10 -0.68 -4.16
CA SER A 40 4.16 0.10 -4.80
C SER A 40 5.31 -0.77 -5.29
N ILE A 41 5.77 -1.72 -4.47
CA ILE A 41 6.82 -2.68 -4.87
C ILE A 41 6.36 -3.50 -6.08
N MET A 42 5.09 -3.88 -6.11
CA MET A 42 4.50 -4.60 -7.23
C MET A 42 4.45 -3.76 -8.52
N ILE A 43 4.12 -2.48 -8.43
CA ILE A 43 4.20 -1.54 -9.57
C ILE A 43 5.65 -1.40 -10.05
N LEU A 44 6.62 -1.28 -9.14
CA LEU A 44 8.05 -1.22 -9.48
C LEU A 44 8.53 -2.50 -10.17
N ALA A 45 8.14 -3.67 -9.68
CA ALA A 45 8.46 -4.94 -10.32
C ALA A 45 7.89 -5.02 -11.74
N ILE A 46 6.62 -4.63 -11.93
CA ILE A 46 5.98 -4.60 -13.24
C ILE A 46 6.67 -3.60 -14.19
N SER A 47 7.10 -2.44 -13.68
CA SER A 47 7.85 -1.44 -14.45
C SER A 47 9.15 -2.02 -15.02
N VAL A 48 9.95 -2.73 -14.19
CA VAL A 48 11.18 -3.39 -14.64
C VAL A 48 10.88 -4.49 -15.67
N PHE A 49 9.83 -5.29 -15.46
CA PHE A 49 9.46 -6.36 -16.40
C PHE A 49 8.93 -5.85 -17.75
N LYS A 50 8.28 -4.69 -17.77
CA LYS A 50 7.72 -4.09 -18.99
C LYS A 50 8.62 -3.04 -19.63
N ASP A 51 9.78 -2.77 -19.03
CA ASP A 51 10.71 -1.70 -19.41
C ASP A 51 10.03 -0.31 -19.51
N ASP A 52 8.99 -0.11 -18.69
CA ASP A 52 8.20 1.12 -18.66
C ASP A 52 8.65 1.98 -17.47
N TRP A 53 9.47 2.97 -17.77
CA TRP A 53 10.04 3.90 -16.80
C TRP A 53 8.99 4.80 -16.13
N MET A 54 7.91 5.17 -16.82
CA MET A 54 6.86 6.03 -16.26
C MET A 54 6.09 5.30 -15.14
N MET A 55 5.82 4.00 -15.31
CA MET A 55 5.24 3.20 -14.22
C MET A 55 6.17 3.08 -13.01
N GLY A 56 7.49 3.07 -13.23
CA GLY A 56 8.49 3.05 -12.17
C GLY A 56 8.41 4.30 -11.30
N VAL A 57 8.32 5.48 -11.94
CA VAL A 57 8.18 6.77 -11.24
C VAL A 57 6.90 6.79 -10.39
N VAL A 58 5.78 6.33 -10.94
CA VAL A 58 4.51 6.23 -10.20
C VAL A 58 4.66 5.31 -8.98
N GLY A 59 5.33 4.16 -9.13
CA GLY A 59 5.62 3.25 -8.03
C GLY A 59 6.44 3.90 -6.91
N VAL A 60 7.48 4.66 -7.23
CA VAL A 60 8.30 5.40 -6.24
C VAL A 60 7.48 6.48 -5.53
N LEU A 61 6.64 7.20 -6.25
CA LEU A 61 5.77 8.25 -5.67
C LEU A 61 4.77 7.66 -4.67
N ILE A 62 4.12 6.55 -5.02
CA ILE A 62 3.18 5.89 -4.11
C ILE A 62 3.92 5.32 -2.89
N LEU A 63 5.12 4.76 -3.08
CA LEU A 63 5.92 4.21 -1.97
C LEU A 63 6.31 5.28 -0.95
N THR A 64 6.73 6.44 -1.43
CA THR A 64 7.25 7.53 -0.59
C THR A 64 6.10 8.33 0.02
N ILE A 65 5.24 8.92 -0.81
CA ILE A 65 4.18 9.82 -0.38
C ILE A 65 3.07 9.06 0.35
N GLY A 66 2.73 7.85 -0.11
CA GLY A 66 1.66 7.04 0.50
C GLY A 66 1.94 6.71 1.96
N ASN A 67 3.14 6.24 2.29
CA ASN A 67 3.49 5.92 3.67
C ASN A 67 3.61 7.15 4.56
N ALA A 68 4.22 8.22 4.08
CA ALA A 68 4.32 9.47 4.83
C ALA A 68 2.93 10.07 5.12
N GLY A 69 2.04 10.07 4.13
CA GLY A 69 0.67 10.54 4.27
C GLY A 69 -0.13 9.73 5.29
N LEU A 70 0.00 8.40 5.28
CA LEU A 70 -0.67 7.52 6.24
C LEU A 70 -0.17 7.71 7.67
N MET A 71 1.15 7.88 7.87
CA MET A 71 1.70 8.20 9.19
C MET A 71 1.23 9.57 9.71
N LEU A 72 1.13 10.57 8.83
CA LEU A 72 0.63 11.90 9.18
C LEU A 72 -0.87 11.84 9.55
N LEU A 73 -1.65 11.09 8.77
CA LEU A 73 -3.07 10.83 9.06
C LEU A 73 -3.24 10.14 10.42
N ALA A 74 -2.45 9.10 10.71
CA ALA A 74 -2.45 8.41 12.00
C ALA A 74 -2.18 9.38 13.17
N HIS A 75 -1.23 10.30 12.98
CA HIS A 75 -0.90 11.31 13.98
C HIS A 75 -2.03 12.33 14.18
N LEU A 76 -2.72 12.70 13.09
CA LEU A 76 -3.88 13.61 13.13
C LEU A 76 -5.07 12.97 13.84
N LEU A 77 -5.42 11.72 13.51
CA LEU A 77 -6.47 10.96 14.19
C LEU A 77 -6.19 10.82 15.69
N LYS A 78 -4.95 10.47 16.06
CA LYS A 78 -4.52 10.39 17.46
C LYS A 78 -4.69 11.73 18.19
N ARG A 79 -4.39 12.85 17.53
CA ARG A 79 -4.60 14.20 18.09
C ARG A 79 -6.09 14.50 18.29
N LEU A 80 -6.94 14.02 17.38
CA LEU A 80 -8.40 14.20 17.43
C LEU A 80 -9.10 13.28 18.45
N LYS A 81 -8.37 12.35 19.09
CA LYS A 81 -8.91 11.30 19.99
C LYS A 81 -10.05 10.49 19.36
N LEU A 82 -10.02 10.36 18.04
CA LEU A 82 -10.81 9.36 17.32
C LEU A 82 -10.17 8.00 17.54
#